data_AF-A0A3C1YNQ6-F1
#
_entry.id   AF-A0A3C1YNQ6-F1
#
_cell.length_a   1.000
_cell.length_b   1.000
_cell.length_c   1.000
_cell.angle_alpha   90.00
_cell.angle_beta   90.00
_cell.angle_gamma   90.00
#
_symmetry.space_group_name_H-M   'P 1'
#
loop_
_entity.id
_entity.type
_entity.pdbx_description
1 polymer ?
#
loop_
_entity_poly.entity_id
_entity_poly.type
_entity_poly.pdbx_seq_one_letter_code
_entity_poly.pdbx_strand_id
1 'polypeptide(L)'
;MKESAHQSVILADKFIAKRKERMQRLLSLSPVQTNSDDLTTAIAWAKLQIDALIMNQSTGGERTKGIFAGLPWFNNYWGRDSFISLPGATYIIGNFTDARDVLRSYAKFQELDPANSNYGRIPNLATPQSVIYNTADGTPWFVKSLYEYVKYSGDTSIVREMYPIIFRSIEGTIKFHSDSLGFL
;
A
#
# COMPACT_ATOMS: atom_id res chain seq x y z
N MET A 1 32.54 -10.24 24.00
CA MET A 1 31.86 -8.92 24.05
C MET A 1 32.37 -7.93 23.00
N LYS A 2 33.68 -7.65 22.88
CA LYS A 2 34.22 -6.71 21.86
C LYS A 2 33.99 -7.15 20.40
N GLU A 3 34.04 -8.45 20.13
CA GLU A 3 33.87 -9.02 18.78
C GLU A 3 32.42 -8.91 18.27
N SER A 4 31.44 -9.06 19.16
CA SER A 4 30.01 -8.89 18.87
C SER A 4 29.63 -7.43 18.59
N ALA A 5 30.25 -6.47 19.29
CA ALA A 5 30.07 -5.04 19.01
C ALA A 5 30.67 -4.65 17.64
N HIS A 6 31.84 -5.19 17.29
CA HIS A 6 32.47 -4.95 16.00
C HIS A 6 31.66 -5.51 14.83
N GLN A 7 31.12 -6.72 14.96
CA GLN A 7 30.20 -7.30 13.98
C GLN A 7 28.89 -6.50 13.84
N SER A 8 28.38 -5.93 14.93
CA SER A 8 27.18 -5.09 14.92
C SER A 8 27.39 -3.78 14.16
N VAL A 9 28.57 -3.16 14.30
CA VAL A 9 28.94 -1.94 13.56
C VAL A 9 29.07 -2.22 12.06
N ILE A 10 29.77 -3.29 11.67
CA ILE A 10 29.90 -3.69 10.26
C ILE A 10 28.53 -3.95 9.63
N LEU A 11 27.61 -4.56 10.39
CA LEU A 11 26.25 -4.81 9.93
C LEU A 11 25.44 -3.52 9.77
N ALA A 12 25.58 -2.57 10.70
CA ALA A 12 24.94 -1.26 10.61
C ALA A 12 25.43 -0.47 9.38
N ASP A 13 26.74 -0.43 9.14
CA ASP A 13 27.31 0.24 7.96
C ASP A 13 26.79 -0.35 6.66
N LYS A 14 26.67 -1.69 6.60
CA LYS A 14 26.09 -2.39 5.45
C LYS A 14 24.64 -1.97 5.20
N PHE A 15 23.82 -1.84 6.25
CA PHE A 15 22.43 -1.40 6.10
C PHE A 15 22.32 0.08 5.71
N ILE A 16 23.17 0.94 6.28
CA ILE A 16 23.25 2.36 5.91
C ILE A 16 23.63 2.50 4.43
N ALA A 17 24.65 1.76 3.97
CA ALA A 17 25.07 1.77 2.57
C ALA A 17 23.95 1.34 1.62
N LYS A 18 23.26 0.22 1.92
CA LYS A 18 22.10 -0.23 1.15
C LYS A 18 20.97 0.78 1.13
N ARG A 19 20.69 1.46 2.25
CA ARG A 19 19.65 2.49 2.31
C ARG A 19 20.03 3.68 1.45
N LYS A 20 21.28 4.16 1.52
CA LYS A 20 21.79 5.24 0.65
C LYS A 20 21.65 4.89 -0.83
N GLU A 21 22.07 3.69 -1.23
CA GLU A 21 21.95 3.21 -2.61
C GLU A 21 20.49 3.20 -3.09
N ARG A 22 19.57 2.67 -2.28
CA ARG A 22 18.13 2.69 -2.59
C ARG A 22 17.62 4.13 -2.77
N MET A 23 17.95 5.03 -1.87
CA MET A 23 17.53 6.43 -1.92
C MET A 23 18.06 7.12 -3.19
N GLN A 24 19.34 6.92 -3.52
CA GLN A 24 19.95 7.47 -4.74
C GLN A 24 19.29 6.92 -6.00
N ARG A 25 19.06 5.61 -6.08
CA ARG A 25 18.33 4.97 -7.18
C ARG A 25 16.92 5.53 -7.33
N LEU A 26 16.23 5.74 -6.21
CA LEU A 26 14.88 6.29 -6.23
C LEU A 26 14.88 7.71 -6.79
N LEU A 27 15.81 8.55 -6.37
CA LEU A 27 15.94 9.91 -6.90
C LEU A 27 16.28 9.94 -8.40
N SER A 28 17.00 8.94 -8.93
CA SER A 28 17.37 8.90 -10.34
C SER A 28 16.31 8.33 -11.29
N LEU A 29 15.41 7.46 -10.82
CA LEU A 29 14.43 6.76 -11.68
C LEU A 29 13.29 7.64 -12.21
N SER A 30 13.06 8.82 -11.63
CA SER A 30 12.09 9.81 -12.14
C SER A 30 12.44 11.17 -11.54
N PRO A 31 13.43 11.87 -12.09
CA PRO A 31 13.81 13.20 -11.61
C PRO A 31 12.74 14.21 -11.99
N VAL A 32 12.36 15.05 -11.04
CA VAL A 32 11.47 16.19 -11.28
C VAL A 32 12.31 17.44 -11.07
N GLN A 33 12.27 18.35 -12.04
CA GLN A 33 12.82 19.69 -11.91
C GLN A 33 11.68 20.68 -12.07
N THR A 34 11.69 21.72 -11.26
CA THR A 34 10.71 22.81 -11.31
C THR A 34 11.45 24.13 -11.51
N ASN A 35 10.72 25.23 -11.64
CA ASN A 35 11.30 26.58 -11.68
C ASN A 35 11.75 27.09 -10.29
N SER A 36 11.70 26.25 -9.25
CA SER A 36 12.16 26.54 -7.89
C SER A 36 13.01 25.40 -7.35
N ASP A 37 14.22 25.71 -6.89
CA ASP A 37 15.11 24.71 -6.30
C ASP A 37 14.56 24.14 -4.99
N ASP A 38 13.87 24.97 -4.20
CA ASP A 38 13.20 24.56 -2.97
C ASP A 38 12.08 23.56 -3.26
N LEU A 39 11.24 23.82 -4.26
CA LEU A 39 10.16 22.91 -4.65
C LEU A 39 10.72 21.59 -5.22
N THR A 40 11.76 21.67 -6.05
CA THR A 40 12.48 20.50 -6.56
C THR A 40 13.00 19.62 -5.41
N THR A 41 13.61 20.26 -4.41
CA THR A 41 14.14 19.59 -3.21
C THR A 41 13.02 19.00 -2.35
N ALA A 42 11.90 19.72 -2.18
CA ALA A 42 10.74 19.25 -1.42
C ALA A 42 10.12 17.99 -2.05
N ILE A 43 9.98 17.95 -3.39
CA ILE A 43 9.46 16.78 -4.10
C ILE A 43 10.41 15.58 -3.93
N ALA A 44 11.73 15.80 -4.02
CA ALA A 44 12.73 14.75 -3.78
C ALA A 44 12.60 14.16 -2.37
N TRP A 45 12.44 15.01 -1.34
CA TRP A 45 12.21 14.55 0.02
C TRP A 45 10.88 13.80 0.18
N ALA A 46 9.79 14.32 -0.39
CA ALA A 46 8.48 13.64 -0.34
C ALA A 46 8.57 12.22 -0.93
N LYS A 47 9.28 12.05 -2.05
CA LYS A 47 9.54 10.75 -2.69
C LYS A 47 10.29 9.79 -1.76
N LEU A 48 11.33 10.26 -1.08
CA LEU A 48 12.12 9.45 -0.15
C LEU A 48 11.33 9.06 1.11
N GLN A 49 10.47 9.97 1.61
CA GLN A 49 9.67 9.74 2.81
C GLN A 49 8.55 8.74 2.55
N ILE A 50 7.83 8.85 1.43
CA ILE A 50 6.77 7.88 1.12
C ILE A 50 7.34 6.49 0.86
N ASP A 51 8.52 6.38 0.22
CA ASP A 51 9.24 5.11 0.06
C ASP A 51 9.61 4.47 1.40
N ALA A 52 9.97 5.27 2.40
CA ALA A 52 10.29 4.80 3.74
C ALA A 52 9.08 4.18 4.47
N LEU A 53 7.87 4.53 4.05
CA LEU A 53 6.62 4.02 4.62
C LEU A 53 6.12 2.74 3.93
N ILE A 54 6.70 2.35 2.79
CA ILE A 54 6.42 1.06 2.14
C ILE A 54 7.13 -0.04 2.92
N MET A 55 6.38 -0.78 3.72
CA MET A 55 6.92 -1.72 4.69
C MET A 55 6.42 -3.14 4.45
N ASN A 56 7.10 -4.09 5.09
CA ASN A 56 6.58 -5.43 5.27
C ASN A 56 6.16 -5.61 6.73
N GLN A 57 5.03 -6.27 6.94
CA GLN A 57 4.44 -6.54 8.25
C GLN A 57 3.87 -7.96 8.23
N SER A 58 3.88 -8.67 9.36
CA SER A 58 3.04 -9.86 9.49
C SER A 58 1.63 -9.38 9.81
N THR A 59 0.63 -9.69 8.99
CA THR A 59 -0.80 -9.39 9.24
C THR A 59 -1.57 -10.69 9.18
N GLY A 60 -2.34 -11.02 10.22
CA GLY A 60 -3.07 -12.29 10.27
C GLY A 60 -2.18 -13.53 10.16
N GLY A 61 -0.92 -13.42 10.60
CA GLY A 61 0.08 -14.50 10.49
C GLY A 61 0.80 -14.59 9.14
N GLU A 62 0.45 -13.76 8.16
CA GLU A 62 1.10 -13.74 6.85
C GLU A 62 1.99 -12.52 6.65
N ARG A 63 3.14 -12.71 5.98
CA ARG A 63 3.97 -11.58 5.55
C ARG A 63 3.29 -10.84 4.41
N THR A 64 2.97 -9.57 4.66
CA THR A 64 2.24 -8.69 3.75
C THR A 64 3.01 -7.39 3.54
N LYS A 65 2.75 -6.74 2.41
CA LYS A 65 3.31 -5.43 2.06
C LYS A 65 2.22 -4.38 2.12
N GLY A 66 2.54 -3.22 2.66
CA GLY A 66 1.60 -2.11 2.79
C GLY A 66 2.33 -0.79 2.95
N ILE A 67 1.55 0.28 3.08
CA ILE A 67 2.07 1.62 3.37
C ILE A 67 1.65 1.93 4.80
N PHE A 68 2.62 2.21 5.67
CA PHE A 68 2.31 2.77 6.99
C PHE A 68 1.67 4.14 6.82
N ALA A 69 0.56 4.37 7.53
CA ALA A 69 -0.15 5.65 7.44
C ALA A 69 0.64 6.83 8.03
N GLY A 70 1.62 6.57 8.89
CA GLY A 70 2.58 7.58 9.33
C GLY A 70 3.36 7.16 10.57
N LEU A 71 4.57 7.69 10.73
CA LEU A 71 5.40 7.42 11.91
C LEU A 71 5.38 8.62 12.87
N PRO A 72 5.56 8.39 14.19
CA PRO A 72 5.70 7.08 14.84
C PRO A 72 4.36 6.40 15.18
N TRP A 73 3.23 7.12 15.15
CA TRP A 73 1.98 6.67 15.78
C TRP A 73 1.10 5.75 14.92
N PHE A 74 1.25 5.81 13.59
CA PHE A 74 0.41 5.07 12.63
C PHE A 74 1.25 4.08 11.82
N ASN A 75 2.04 3.26 12.53
CA ASN A 75 2.88 2.20 11.98
C ASN A 75 2.08 0.94 11.57
N ASN A 76 0.86 1.12 11.08
CA ASN A 76 -0.03 0.06 10.60
C ASN A 76 -0.55 0.44 9.21
N TYR A 77 -1.12 -0.54 8.51
CA TYR A 77 -1.67 -0.36 7.18
C TYR A 77 -3.10 0.15 7.25
N TRP A 78 -3.34 1.35 6.75
CA TRP A 78 -4.69 1.88 6.59
C TRP A 78 -5.10 1.81 5.12
N GLY A 79 -6.18 1.09 4.83
CA GLY A 79 -6.65 0.76 3.48
C GLY A 79 -6.87 2.01 2.65
N ARG A 80 -7.81 2.87 3.06
CA ARG A 80 -8.13 4.12 2.34
C ARG A 80 -6.87 4.95 2.08
N ASP A 81 -6.08 5.19 3.13
CA ASP A 81 -4.88 6.03 3.09
C ASP A 81 -3.82 5.43 2.13
N SER A 82 -3.67 4.10 2.15
CA SER A 82 -2.78 3.37 1.25
C SER A 82 -3.23 3.52 -0.21
N PHE A 83 -4.52 3.33 -0.48
CA PHE A 83 -5.06 3.37 -1.85
C PHE A 83 -5.00 4.78 -2.46
N ILE A 84 -5.20 5.82 -1.65
CA ILE A 84 -5.01 7.21 -2.06
C ILE A 84 -3.52 7.51 -2.32
N SER A 85 -2.62 6.96 -1.50
CA SER A 85 -1.18 7.24 -1.59
C SER A 85 -0.47 6.43 -2.67
N LEU A 86 -1.00 5.26 -3.06
CA LEU A 86 -0.38 4.32 -3.98
C LEU A 86 0.10 4.96 -5.30
N PRO A 87 -0.67 5.83 -5.98
CA PRO A 87 -0.21 6.48 -7.20
C PRO A 87 1.10 7.25 -7.03
N GLY A 88 1.21 8.09 -5.99
CA GLY A 88 2.42 8.86 -5.69
C GLY A 88 3.55 8.01 -5.11
N ALA A 89 3.20 7.03 -4.28
CA ALA A 89 4.15 6.14 -3.63
C ALA A 89 4.81 5.15 -4.60
N THR A 90 4.11 4.76 -5.66
CA THR A 90 4.54 3.63 -6.50
C THR A 90 4.34 3.85 -8.01
N TYR A 91 3.16 4.29 -8.46
CA TYR A 91 2.83 4.23 -9.90
C TYR A 91 3.65 5.23 -10.73
N ILE A 92 3.68 6.49 -10.32
CA ILE A 92 4.36 7.56 -11.07
C ILE A 92 5.89 7.39 -11.11
N ILE A 93 6.43 6.61 -10.17
CA ILE A 93 7.87 6.34 -10.06
C ILE A 93 8.26 4.97 -10.66
N GLY A 94 7.30 4.26 -11.25
CA GLY A 94 7.50 2.94 -11.87
C GLY A 94 7.72 1.77 -10.90
N ASN A 95 7.43 1.93 -9.61
CA ASN A 95 7.56 0.86 -8.61
C ASN A 95 6.33 -0.07 -8.63
N PHE A 96 6.07 -0.69 -9.78
CA PHE A 96 4.89 -1.55 -9.97
C PHE A 96 4.96 -2.87 -9.19
N THR A 97 6.17 -3.33 -8.84
CA THR A 97 6.35 -4.53 -8.02
C THR A 97 5.74 -4.34 -6.63
N ASP A 98 6.12 -3.27 -5.93
CA ASP A 98 5.57 -3.00 -4.59
C ASP A 98 4.08 -2.65 -4.66
N ALA A 99 3.65 -1.89 -5.69
CA ALA A 99 2.23 -1.62 -5.94
C ALA A 99 1.38 -2.90 -5.98
N ARG A 100 1.82 -3.88 -6.79
CA ARG A 100 1.13 -5.16 -6.97
C ARG A 100 1.08 -5.96 -5.67
N ASP A 101 2.18 -6.00 -4.94
CA ASP A 101 2.27 -6.69 -3.65
C ASP A 101 1.35 -6.06 -2.59
N VAL A 102 1.23 -4.72 -2.56
CA VAL A 102 0.32 -4.01 -1.66
C VAL A 102 -1.14 -4.34 -1.99
N LEU A 103 -1.54 -4.22 -3.26
CA LEU A 103 -2.90 -4.55 -3.70
C LEU A 103 -3.27 -6.00 -3.35
N ARG A 104 -2.37 -6.95 -3.64
CA ARG A 104 -2.56 -8.37 -3.29
C ARG A 104 -2.67 -8.59 -1.78
N SER A 105 -1.84 -7.89 -1.00
CA SER A 105 -1.85 -8.01 0.45
C SER A 105 -3.20 -7.63 1.03
N TYR A 106 -3.81 -6.53 0.58
CA TYR A 106 -5.16 -6.14 1.01
C TYR A 106 -6.25 -7.10 0.50
N ALA A 107 -6.14 -7.58 -0.74
CA ALA A 107 -7.12 -8.49 -1.35
C ALA A 107 -7.27 -9.81 -0.56
N LYS A 108 -6.18 -10.32 0.03
CA LYS A 108 -6.17 -11.54 0.85
C LYS A 108 -7.09 -11.46 2.07
N PHE A 109 -7.31 -10.25 2.59
CA PHE A 109 -8.13 -10.01 3.77
C PHE A 109 -9.53 -9.52 3.43
N GLN A 110 -10.02 -9.78 2.21
CA GLN A 110 -11.43 -9.53 1.92
C GLN A 110 -12.31 -10.39 2.83
N GLU A 111 -13.39 -9.82 3.38
CA GLU A 111 -14.38 -10.61 4.12
C GLU A 111 -15.12 -11.56 3.18
N LEU A 112 -15.08 -12.86 3.49
CA LEU A 112 -15.59 -13.92 2.61
C LEU A 112 -16.89 -14.53 3.13
N ASP A 113 -17.25 -14.33 4.41
CA ASP A 113 -18.48 -14.86 4.97
C ASP A 113 -19.71 -14.10 4.41
N PRO A 114 -20.59 -14.74 3.61
CA PRO A 114 -21.76 -14.10 3.05
C PRO A 114 -22.82 -13.69 4.08
N ALA A 115 -22.73 -14.19 5.32
CA ALA A 115 -23.60 -13.80 6.42
C ALA A 115 -23.09 -12.58 7.18
N ASN A 116 -21.81 -12.23 7.04
CA ASN A 116 -21.22 -11.07 7.69
C ASN A 116 -21.66 -9.78 6.98
N SER A 117 -22.05 -8.75 7.74
CA SER A 117 -22.42 -7.46 7.17
C SER A 117 -21.27 -6.78 6.42
N ASN A 118 -20.01 -7.18 6.66
CA ASN A 118 -18.85 -6.70 5.92
C ASN A 118 -18.48 -7.53 4.69
N TYR A 119 -19.30 -8.52 4.30
CA TYR A 119 -19.05 -9.36 3.13
C TYR A 119 -18.54 -8.56 1.93
N GLY A 120 -17.44 -9.01 1.31
CA GLY A 120 -16.84 -8.37 0.14
C GLY A 120 -16.01 -7.11 0.43
N ARG A 121 -15.98 -6.58 1.66
CA ARG A 121 -15.16 -5.40 1.99
C ARG A 121 -13.68 -5.76 2.09
N ILE A 122 -12.85 -4.82 1.66
CA ILE A 122 -11.40 -4.76 1.91
C ILE A 122 -11.19 -4.01 3.23
N PRO A 123 -10.27 -4.44 4.11
CA PRO A 123 -10.11 -3.84 5.42
C PRO A 123 -9.58 -2.41 5.33
N ASN A 124 -10.11 -1.55 6.20
CA ASN A 124 -9.61 -0.20 6.39
C ASN A 124 -8.37 -0.15 7.29
N LEU A 125 -8.23 -1.10 8.20
CA LEU A 125 -7.05 -1.23 9.04
C LEU A 125 -6.57 -2.67 8.98
N ALA A 126 -5.28 -2.86 8.75
CA ALA A 126 -4.58 -4.13 8.86
C ALA A 126 -3.37 -3.96 9.79
N THR A 127 -3.43 -4.62 10.93
CA THR A 127 -2.37 -4.67 11.95
C THR A 127 -1.76 -6.07 11.98
N PRO A 128 -0.75 -6.33 12.82
CA PRO A 128 -0.29 -7.69 13.01
C PRO A 128 -1.30 -8.63 13.66
N GLN A 129 -2.19 -8.10 14.49
CA GLN A 129 -3.11 -8.89 15.29
C GLN A 129 -4.51 -9.00 14.69
N SER A 130 -4.95 -8.02 13.91
CA SER A 130 -6.33 -7.93 13.44
C SER A 130 -6.51 -7.08 12.17
N VAL A 131 -7.67 -7.25 11.54
CA VAL A 131 -8.16 -6.40 10.46
C VAL A 131 -9.52 -5.79 10.85
N ILE A 132 -9.81 -4.58 10.37
CA ILE A 132 -11.06 -3.86 10.67
C ILE A 132 -11.65 -3.29 9.37
N TYR A 133 -12.98 -3.41 9.19
CA TYR A 133 -13.73 -2.98 8.00
C TYR A 133 -14.59 -1.73 8.26
N ASN A 134 -14.02 -0.70 8.89
CA ASN A 134 -14.76 0.49 9.36
C ASN A 134 -14.71 1.70 8.39
N THR A 135 -14.90 1.46 7.10
CA THR A 135 -14.90 2.51 6.07
C THR A 135 -15.97 2.25 5.01
N ALA A 136 -16.69 3.30 4.63
CA ALA A 136 -17.61 3.26 3.49
C ALA A 136 -16.85 3.26 2.15
N ASP A 137 -15.78 4.05 2.06
CA ASP A 137 -15.11 4.38 0.80
C ASP A 137 -13.80 3.61 0.54
N GLY A 138 -13.22 2.96 1.55
CA GLY A 138 -11.94 2.26 1.38
C GLY A 138 -11.97 1.12 0.36
N THR A 139 -13.07 0.37 0.26
CA THR A 139 -13.22 -0.70 -0.75
C THR A 139 -13.38 -0.13 -2.17
N PRO A 140 -14.22 0.89 -2.41
CA PRO A 140 -14.19 1.63 -3.68
C PRO A 140 -12.82 2.20 -4.05
N TRP A 141 -12.07 2.76 -3.09
CA TRP A 141 -10.71 3.26 -3.30
C TRP A 141 -9.75 2.14 -3.72
N PHE A 142 -9.86 0.94 -3.15
CA PHE A 142 -9.10 -0.24 -3.59
C PHE A 142 -9.36 -0.55 -5.08
N VAL A 143 -10.64 -0.60 -5.49
CA VAL A 143 -11.00 -0.90 -6.88
C VAL A 143 -10.47 0.17 -7.83
N LYS A 144 -10.60 1.46 -7.46
CA LYS A 144 -10.04 2.58 -8.23
C LYS A 144 -8.51 2.48 -8.33
N SER A 145 -7.83 2.20 -7.22
CA SER A 145 -6.38 2.06 -7.17
C SER A 145 -5.89 0.90 -8.05
N LEU A 146 -6.59 -0.24 -8.05
CA LEU A 146 -6.31 -1.34 -8.96
C LEU A 146 -6.50 -0.97 -10.44
N TYR A 147 -7.57 -0.25 -10.77
CA TYR A 147 -7.78 0.28 -12.12
C TYR A 147 -6.63 1.20 -12.55
N GLU A 148 -6.20 2.12 -11.67
CA GLU A 148 -5.05 2.98 -11.92
C GLU A 148 -3.75 2.19 -12.08
N TYR A 149 -3.50 1.19 -11.23
CA TYR A 149 -2.36 0.30 -11.37
C TYR A 149 -2.29 -0.31 -12.77
N VAL A 150 -3.41 -0.84 -13.29
CA VAL A 150 -3.45 -1.42 -14.64
C VAL A 150 -3.17 -0.36 -15.71
N LYS A 151 -3.70 0.86 -15.57
CA LYS A 151 -3.43 1.95 -16.52
C LYS A 151 -1.97 2.40 -16.53
N TYR A 152 -1.34 2.52 -15.37
CA TYR A 152 0.04 2.96 -15.26
C TYR A 152 1.05 1.87 -15.64
N SER A 153 0.79 0.63 -15.22
CA SER A 153 1.73 -0.49 -15.42
C SER A 153 1.54 -1.25 -16.74
N GLY A 154 0.32 -1.23 -17.29
CA GLY A 154 -0.07 -2.13 -18.38
C GLY A 154 -0.22 -3.60 -17.98
N ASP A 155 -0.06 -3.95 -16.69
CA ASP A 155 -0.17 -5.33 -16.21
C ASP A 155 -1.64 -5.77 -16.13
N THR A 156 -2.16 -6.30 -17.24
CA THR A 156 -3.52 -6.88 -17.27
C THR A 156 -3.59 -8.26 -16.62
N SER A 157 -2.46 -8.88 -16.27
CA SER A 157 -2.47 -10.23 -15.67
C SER A 157 -3.12 -10.23 -14.29
N ILE A 158 -2.97 -9.13 -13.54
CA ILE A 158 -3.57 -8.96 -12.21
C ILE A 158 -5.11 -8.94 -12.27
N VAL A 159 -5.70 -8.57 -13.41
CA VAL A 159 -7.17 -8.41 -13.52
C VAL A 159 -7.86 -9.75 -13.30
N ARG A 160 -7.33 -10.84 -13.84
CA ARG A 160 -7.90 -12.19 -13.64
C ARG A 160 -7.88 -12.61 -12.18
N GLU A 161 -6.80 -12.26 -11.47
CA GLU A 161 -6.65 -12.54 -10.05
C GLU A 161 -7.63 -11.72 -9.21
N MET A 162 -7.81 -10.44 -9.56
CA MET A 162 -8.61 -9.49 -8.77
C MET A 162 -10.09 -9.48 -9.13
N TYR A 163 -10.48 -10.00 -10.29
CA TYR A 163 -11.88 -10.03 -10.74
C TYR A 163 -12.85 -10.61 -9.70
N PRO A 164 -12.62 -11.81 -9.11
CA PRO A 164 -13.51 -12.33 -8.08
C PRO A 164 -13.57 -11.45 -6.82
N ILE A 165 -12.49 -10.75 -6.47
CA ILE A 165 -12.45 -9.82 -5.34
C ILE A 165 -13.32 -8.59 -5.63
N ILE A 166 -13.19 -7.99 -6.82
CA ILE A 166 -14.02 -6.85 -7.25
C ILE A 166 -15.50 -7.24 -7.32
N PHE A 167 -15.81 -8.40 -7.88
CA PHE A 167 -17.18 -8.86 -8.01
C PHE A 167 -17.83 -9.01 -6.62
N ARG A 168 -17.14 -9.67 -5.69
CA ARG A 168 -17.61 -9.85 -4.32
C ARG A 168 -17.80 -8.52 -3.59
N SER A 169 -16.94 -7.52 -3.83
CA SER A 169 -17.07 -6.22 -3.18
C SER A 169 -18.33 -5.48 -3.61
N ILE A 170 -18.72 -5.63 -4.88
CA ILE A 170 -19.98 -5.09 -5.42
C ILE A 170 -21.18 -5.85 -4.85
N GLU A 171 -21.16 -7.19 -4.86
CA GLU A 171 -22.26 -8.00 -4.31
C GLU A 171 -22.53 -7.69 -2.84
N GLY A 172 -21.49 -7.65 -2.01
CA GLY A 172 -21.63 -7.35 -0.59
C GLY A 172 -22.13 -5.95 -0.31
N THR A 173 -21.71 -4.98 -1.12
CA THR A 173 -22.21 -3.61 -1.08
C THR A 173 -23.72 -3.57 -1.35
N ILE A 174 -24.17 -4.15 -2.47
CA ILE A 174 -25.59 -4.17 -2.84
C ILE A 174 -26.43 -4.89 -1.77
N LYS A 175 -25.90 -5.97 -1.19
CA LYS A 175 -26.61 -6.79 -0.22
C LYS A 175 -26.81 -6.11 1.13
N PHE A 176 -25.80 -5.38 1.63
CA PHE A 176 -25.76 -4.95 3.02
C PHE A 176 -25.67 -3.43 3.23
N HIS A 177 -25.24 -2.68 2.22
CA HIS A 177 -24.93 -1.25 2.32
C HIS A 177 -25.55 -0.46 1.18
N SER A 178 -26.73 -0.87 0.70
CA SER A 178 -27.48 -0.07 -0.25
C SER A 178 -28.91 0.11 0.25
N ASP A 179 -29.42 1.33 0.11
CA ASP A 179 -30.82 1.62 0.38
C ASP A 179 -31.75 1.04 -0.71
N SER A 180 -33.06 1.22 -0.55
CA SER A 180 -34.05 0.72 -1.52
C SER A 180 -33.95 1.38 -2.91
N LEU A 181 -33.22 2.48 -3.04
CA LEU A 181 -32.98 3.19 -4.29
C LEU A 181 -31.62 2.82 -4.92
N GLY A 182 -30.80 2.02 -4.23
CA GLY A 182 -29.48 1.60 -4.67
C GLY A 182 -28.36 2.59 -4.34
N PHE A 183 -28.58 3.54 -3.43
CA PHE A 183 -27.52 4.41 -2.91
C PHE A 183 -26.79 3.76 -1.74
N LEU A 184 -25.48 4.00 -1.67
CA LEU A 184 -24.60 3.65 -0.55
C LEU A 184 -24.95 4.40 0.74
#